data_AF-A0A528K1D0-F1
#
_entry.id   AF-A0A528K1D0-F1
#
_cell.length_a   1.000
_cell.length_b   1.000
_cell.length_c   1.000
_cell.angle_alpha   90.00
_cell.angle_beta   90.00
_cell.angle_gamma   90.00
#
_symmetry.space_group_name_H-M   'P 1'
#
loop_
_entity.id
_entity.type
_entity.pdbx_description
1 polymer ?
#
loop_
_entity_poly.entity_id
_entity_poly.type
_entity_poly.pdbx_seq_one_letter_code
_entity_poly.pdbx_strand_id
1 'polypeptide(L)'
;PALRKILGAVVGADIRTSQREEAGAAGAAMIAAVCVGQYKSMDECVGEWVTPLLGAAEPSDPKLAAIYERAVPSYTLAHEALRPVWRSMAASRAN
;
A
#
# COMPACT_ATOMS: atom_id res chain seq x y z
N PRO A 1 1.63 -3.06 -14.68
CA PRO A 1 2.36 -1.79 -14.97
C PRO A 1 1.50 -0.51 -14.80
N ALA A 2 0.37 -0.37 -15.50
CA ALA A 2 -0.44 0.86 -15.46
C ALA A 2 -0.94 1.22 -14.05
N LEU A 3 -1.46 0.25 -13.28
CA LEU A 3 -1.93 0.49 -11.92
C LEU A 3 -0.83 0.96 -10.97
N ARG A 4 0.40 0.44 -11.10
CA ARG A 4 1.54 0.86 -10.26
C ARG A 4 1.97 2.28 -10.55
N LYS A 5 1.95 2.69 -11.83
CA LYS A 5 2.19 4.10 -12.21
C LYS A 5 1.14 5.04 -11.62
N ILE A 6 -0.13 4.64 -11.68
CA ILE A 6 -1.22 5.41 -11.06
C ILE A 6 -1.00 5.49 -9.54
N LEU A 7 -0.73 4.37 -8.88
CA LEU A 7 -0.49 4.33 -7.44
C LEU A 7 0.69 5.21 -7.04
N GLY A 8 1.83 5.10 -7.73
CA GLY A 8 3.01 5.93 -7.46
C GLY A 8 2.74 7.42 -7.67
N ALA A 9 1.94 7.78 -8.69
CA ALA A 9 1.54 9.15 -8.94
C ALA A 9 0.58 9.69 -7.88
N VAL A 10 -0.41 8.90 -7.45
CA VAL A 10 -1.36 9.30 -6.40
C VAL A 10 -0.67 9.46 -5.04
N VAL A 11 0.27 8.56 -4.72
CA VAL A 11 1.00 8.57 -3.44
C VAL A 11 2.17 9.57 -3.45
N GLY A 12 2.69 9.93 -4.63
CA GLY A 12 3.87 10.79 -4.76
C GLY A 12 5.18 10.07 -4.39
N ALA A 13 5.23 8.75 -4.55
CA ALA A 13 6.38 7.92 -4.15
C ALA A 13 6.72 6.86 -5.20
N ASP A 14 7.99 6.45 -5.19
CA ASP A 14 8.48 5.36 -6.03
C ASP A 14 7.86 4.03 -5.57
N ILE A 15 7.51 3.19 -6.55
CA ILE A 15 6.86 1.90 -6.30
C ILE A 15 7.82 0.76 -6.56
N ARG A 16 7.82 -0.24 -5.68
CA ARG A 16 8.58 -1.49 -5.84
C ARG A 16 7.63 -2.67 -5.73
N THR A 17 7.80 -3.67 -6.59
CA THR A 17 7.11 -4.95 -6.46
C THR A 17 7.95 -5.91 -5.62
N SER A 18 7.32 -6.66 -4.72
CA SER A 18 7.96 -7.80 -4.09
C SER A 18 7.66 -9.08 -4.88
N GLN A 19 8.66 -9.93 -5.09
CA GLN A 19 8.47 -11.28 -5.65
C GLN A 19 8.13 -12.31 -4.56
N ARG A 20 8.04 -11.90 -3.30
CA ARG A 20 7.73 -12.80 -2.20
C ARG A 20 6.24 -13.13 -2.17
N GLU A 21 5.94 -14.39 -2.44
CA GLU A 21 4.63 -14.96 -2.11
C GLU A 21 4.51 -15.11 -0.58
N GLU A 22 3.29 -14.95 -0.06
CA GLU A 22 3.02 -15.05 1.39
C GLU A 22 3.80 -14.07 2.29
N ALA A 23 3.88 -12.78 1.88
CA ALA A 23 4.56 -11.73 2.65
C ALA A 23 4.07 -11.61 4.12
N GLY A 24 2.82 -11.98 4.41
CA GLY A 24 2.30 -12.01 5.79
C GLY A 24 2.92 -13.12 6.64
N ALA A 25 2.96 -14.36 6.12
CA ALA A 25 3.57 -15.49 6.81
C ALA A 25 5.08 -15.29 7.00
N ALA A 26 5.73 -14.72 5.98
CA ALA A 26 7.11 -14.28 6.05
C ALA A 26 7.37 -13.34 7.23
N GLY A 27 6.55 -12.29 7.38
CA GLY A 27 6.68 -11.34 8.49
C GLY A 27 6.53 -12.01 9.86
N ALA A 28 5.57 -12.93 10.00
CA ALA A 28 5.40 -13.69 11.24
C ALA A 28 6.63 -14.54 11.58
N ALA A 29 7.22 -15.21 10.57
CA ALA A 29 8.43 -15.99 10.74
C ALA A 29 9.65 -15.12 11.07
N MET A 30 9.77 -13.92 10.48
CA MET A 30 10.83 -12.96 10.81
C MET A 30 10.75 -12.52 12.29
N ILE A 31 9.55 -12.23 12.79
CA ILE A 31 9.33 -11.89 14.21
C ILE A 31 9.75 -13.04 15.11
N ALA A 32 9.34 -14.28 14.79
CA ALA A 32 9.74 -15.45 15.54
C ALA A 32 11.26 -15.65 15.55
N ALA A 33 11.91 -15.48 14.40
CA ALA A 33 13.36 -15.65 14.25
C ALA A 33 14.16 -14.63 15.08
N VAL A 34 13.71 -13.37 15.14
CA VAL A 34 14.31 -12.37 16.05
C VAL A 34 14.08 -12.73 17.51
N CYS A 35 12.86 -13.15 17.89
CA CYS A 35 12.53 -13.51 19.27
C CYS A 35 13.35 -14.69 19.81
N VAL A 36 13.66 -15.68 18.97
CA VAL A 36 14.51 -16.83 19.37
C VAL A 36 16.01 -16.53 19.26
N GLY A 37 16.39 -15.32 18.86
CA GLY A 37 17.78 -14.90 18.74
C GLY A 37 18.50 -15.43 17.49
N GLN A 38 17.77 -15.97 16.51
CA GLN A 38 18.32 -16.40 15.23
C GLN A 38 18.82 -15.20 14.40
N TYR A 39 18.13 -14.07 14.51
CA TYR A 39 18.57 -12.77 13.98
C TYR A 39 18.70 -11.76 15.12
N LYS A 40 19.68 -10.85 15.03
CA LYS A 40 19.94 -9.85 16.07
C LYS A 40 18.96 -8.69 16.02
N SER A 41 18.41 -8.41 14.84
CA SER A 41 17.43 -7.35 14.63
C SER A 41 16.51 -7.67 13.46
N MET A 42 15.41 -6.91 13.37
CA MET A 42 14.52 -6.98 12.22
C MET A 42 15.22 -6.53 10.93
N ASP A 43 16.13 -5.55 11.00
CA ASP A 43 16.86 -5.04 9.83
C ASP A 43 17.74 -6.11 9.20
N GLU A 44 18.40 -6.95 10.01
CA GLU A 44 19.19 -8.09 9.52
C GLU A 44 18.29 -9.07 8.76
N CYS A 45 17.13 -9.38 9.33
CA CYS A 45 16.14 -10.25 8.69
C CYS A 45 15.60 -9.63 7.39
N VAL A 46 15.27 -8.34 7.37
CA VAL A 46 14.84 -7.61 6.15
C VAL A 46 15.91 -7.64 5.06
N GLY A 47 17.18 -7.48 5.45
CA GLY A 47 18.31 -7.51 4.52
C GLY A 47 18.42 -8.83 3.75
N GLU A 48 18.11 -9.95 4.41
CA GLU A 48 18.20 -11.27 3.79
C GLU A 48 16.87 -11.73 3.18
N TRP A 49 15.75 -11.48 3.84
CA TRP A 49 14.46 -12.10 3.54
C TRP A 49 13.52 -11.22 2.71
N VAL A 50 13.77 -9.90 2.64
CA VAL A 50 12.89 -8.95 1.95
C VAL A 50 13.63 -8.24 0.82
N THR A 51 14.72 -7.55 1.15
CA THR A 51 15.47 -6.68 0.22
C THR A 51 15.84 -7.36 -1.10
N PRO A 52 16.31 -8.63 -1.13
CA PRO A 52 16.68 -9.29 -2.38
C PRO A 52 15.48 -9.61 -3.29
N LEU A 53 14.28 -9.67 -2.73
CA LEU A 53 13.04 -9.99 -3.45
C LEU A 53 12.31 -8.72 -3.92
N LEU A 54 12.78 -7.55 -3.53
CA LEU A 54 12.24 -6.27 -4.00
C LEU A 54 12.78 -5.96 -5.40
N GLY A 55 11.86 -5.86 -6.36
CA GLY A 55 12.16 -5.42 -7.72
C GLY A 55 12.69 -3.98 -7.79
N ALA A 56 13.08 -3.58 -8.99
CA ALA A 56 13.54 -2.24 -9.28
C ALA A 56 12.48 -1.19 -8.88
N ALA A 57 12.95 -0.04 -8.39
CA ALA A 57 12.10 1.10 -8.13
C ALA A 57 11.56 1.67 -9.46
N GLU A 58 10.24 1.70 -9.57
CA GLU A 58 9.51 2.38 -10.64
C GLU A 58 9.24 3.82 -10.16
N PRO A 59 9.86 4.85 -10.77
CA PRO A 59 9.73 6.22 -10.29
C PRO A 59 8.32 6.76 -10.49
N SER A 60 7.88 7.64 -9.57
CA SER A 60 6.62 8.36 -9.73
C SER A 60 6.66 9.30 -10.95
N ASP A 61 5.53 9.42 -11.66
CA ASP A 61 5.38 10.33 -12.81
C ASP A 61 4.85 11.70 -12.32
N PRO A 62 5.67 12.78 -12.36
CA PRO A 62 5.27 14.08 -11.84
C PRO A 62 4.09 14.71 -12.58
N LYS A 63 3.93 14.42 -13.87
CA LYS A 63 2.80 14.95 -14.67
C LYS A 63 1.50 14.29 -14.24
N LEU A 64 1.56 12.98 -13.98
CA LEU A 64 0.41 12.22 -13.50
C LEU A 64 0.07 12.57 -12.05
N ALA A 65 1.08 12.78 -11.20
CA ALA A 65 0.89 13.23 -9.82
C ALA A 65 0.12 14.56 -9.76
N ALA A 66 0.53 15.54 -10.57
CA ALA A 66 -0.16 16.84 -10.64
C ALA A 66 -1.62 16.72 -11.09
N ILE A 67 -1.98 15.73 -11.91
CA ILE A 67 -3.38 15.46 -12.27
C ILE A 67 -4.16 14.99 -11.05
N TYR A 68 -3.62 14.03 -10.31
CA TYR A 68 -4.27 13.47 -9.13
C TYR A 68 -4.35 14.48 -7.98
N GLU A 69 -3.32 15.29 -7.75
CA GLU A 69 -3.36 16.38 -6.77
C GLU A 69 -4.54 17.33 -7.00
N ARG A 70 -4.86 17.66 -8.26
CA ARG A 70 -6.04 18.47 -8.58
C ARG A 70 -7.37 17.72 -8.42
N ALA A 71 -7.36 16.39 -8.58
CA ALA A 71 -8.57 15.58 -8.55
C ALA A 71 -8.98 15.13 -7.14
N VAL A 72 -8.01 14.92 -6.24
CA VAL A 72 -8.22 14.42 -4.87
C VAL A 72 -9.25 15.24 -4.08
N PRO A 73 -9.26 16.58 -4.09
CA PRO A 73 -10.26 17.35 -3.35
C PRO A 73 -11.70 17.02 -3.74
N SER A 74 -11.98 16.91 -5.05
CA SER A 74 -13.30 16.53 -5.56
C SER A 74 -13.69 15.10 -5.18
N TYR A 75 -12.72 14.18 -5.23
CA TYR A 75 -12.92 12.80 -4.77
C TYR A 75 -13.27 12.73 -3.27
N THR A 76 -12.50 13.44 -2.43
CA THR A 76 -12.72 13.48 -0.98
C THR A 76 -14.10 14.03 -0.65
N LEU A 77 -14.49 15.14 -1.29
CA LEU A 77 -15.82 15.73 -1.13
C LEU A 77 -16.93 14.73 -1.45
N ALA A 78 -16.83 14.04 -2.60
CA ALA A 78 -17.81 13.04 -2.99
C ALA A 78 -17.85 11.85 -2.01
N HIS A 79 -16.69 11.36 -1.58
CA HIS A 79 -16.59 10.25 -0.63
C HIS A 79 -17.27 10.58 0.71
N GLU A 80 -17.05 11.78 1.23
CA GLU A 80 -17.65 12.24 2.48
C GLU A 80 -19.16 12.47 2.34
N ALA A 81 -19.61 13.10 1.24
CA ALA A 81 -21.02 13.38 0.99
C ALA A 81 -21.87 12.11 0.81
N LEU A 82 -21.31 11.06 0.21
CA LEU A 82 -22.02 9.81 -0.04
C LEU A 82 -22.15 8.91 1.20
N ARG A 83 -21.28 9.09 2.20
CA ARG A 83 -21.29 8.29 3.44
C ARG A 83 -22.66 8.27 4.15
N PRO A 84 -23.33 9.41 4.44
CA PRO A 84 -24.66 9.40 5.05
C PRO A 84 -25.73 8.76 4.13
N VAL A 85 -25.63 8.95 2.80
CA VAL A 85 -26.56 8.36 1.83
C VAL A 85 -26.52 6.83 1.91
N TRP A 86 -25.32 6.24 1.88
CA TRP A 86 -25.16 4.79 2.00
C TRP A 86 -25.69 4.23 3.32
N ARG A 87 -25.47 4.96 4.43
CA ARG A 87 -26.03 4.58 5.74
C ARG A 87 -27.56 4.61 5.74
N SER A 88 -28.16 5.64 5.15
CA SER A 88 -29.62 5.72 5.01
C SER A 88 -30.17 4.56 4.18
N MET A 89 -29.56 4.27 3.03
CA MET A 89 -29.97 3.15 2.18
C MET A 89 -29.87 1.79 2.88
N ALA A 90 -28.84 1.60 3.71
CA ALA A 90 -28.68 0.37 4.49
C ALA A 90 -29.79 0.24 5.55
N ALA A 91 -30.10 1.31 6.26
CA ALA A 91 -31.19 1.33 7.25
C ALA A 91 -32.56 1.06 6.61
N SER A 92 -32.84 1.63 5.43
CA SER A 92 -34.10 1.41 4.71
C SER A 92 -34.31 -0.02 4.21
N ARG A 93 -33.25 -0.83 4.08
CA ARG A 93 -33.36 -2.25 3.71
C ARG A 93 -33.54 -3.19 4.90
N ALA A 94 -33.29 -2.71 6.11
CA ALA A 94 -33.42 -3.50 7.34
C ALA A 94 -34.84 -3.43 7.95
N ASN A 95 -35.68 -2.52 7.44
CA ASN A 95 -37.11 -2.43 7.71
C ASN A 95 -37.91 -3.12 6.60
#